data_AF-A0AAE0WRK6-F1
#
_entry.id   AF-A0AAE0WRK6-F1
#
_cell.length_a   1.000
_cell.length_b   1.000
_cell.length_c   1.000
_cell.angle_alpha   90.00
_cell.angle_beta   90.00
_cell.angle_gamma   90.00
#
_symmetry.space_group_name_H-M   'P 1'
#
loop_
_entity.id
_entity.type
_entity.pdbx_description
1 polymer ?
#
loop_
_entity_poly.entity_id
_entity_poly.type
_entity_poly.pdbx_seq_one_letter_code
_entity_poly.pdbx_strand_id
1 'polypeptide(L)'
;MKQRVTYFPPPGSDVPPSSVNVTSGNVDFPLGILPAVEKRITVGLSELPVEVARTFCPGQFRGDCPNEAASLSYASYIDIDFDVISHAVTTTAFWRAGIASPAARTPARKWTENDSLEVGVLMPEKADEDEPESIKMGGFLAVVGEDEGASSTLFSFPSRHHSLPPSSSMAFKVDFQQPTGLHPKLDIVLPRQHLNPPKDSCALHTYLTLPSALFIDRYQLSDPATLAEHNLKTLHGLSGEDDLEAPDWVVQRWGSAALIELAAPQDNDRSTLTSRKEVEWNAKIPLHLRYLQAEANATNAGYTDLEIPWPILFWACEAEEGLKMAVNPFDHVNLGYDGLFGPKTMFYHVPPSTEVVAPNFLEERITVPVLQPQWGEWVQVGTLVAVLVGFAWVCRGLVEGVGSDGSSGRGMKAEKKKE
;
A
#
# COMPACT_ATOMS: atom_id res chain seq x y z
N MET A 1 15.37 -1.64 -30.01
CA MET A 1 14.45 -1.81 -28.86
C MET A 1 13.60 -3.07 -29.03
N LYS A 2 13.07 -3.64 -27.93
CA LYS A 2 12.08 -4.72 -27.96
C LYS A 2 10.79 -4.31 -27.23
N GLN A 3 9.64 -4.68 -27.78
CA GLN A 3 8.33 -4.44 -27.17
C GLN A 3 7.52 -5.74 -27.09
N ARG A 4 6.84 -5.95 -25.96
CA ARG A 4 5.84 -7.00 -25.77
C ARG A 4 4.54 -6.36 -25.29
N VAL A 5 3.41 -6.76 -25.87
CA VAL A 5 2.08 -6.38 -25.37
C VAL A 5 1.25 -7.63 -25.11
N THR A 6 0.87 -7.84 -23.85
CA THR A 6 0.10 -9.00 -23.42
C THR A 6 -1.32 -8.56 -23.05
N TYR A 7 -2.30 -9.15 -23.70
CA TYR A 7 -3.72 -8.98 -23.39
C TYR A 7 -4.20 -10.16 -22.55
N PHE A 8 -4.89 -9.87 -21.45
CA PHE A 8 -5.53 -10.86 -20.57
C PHE A 8 -7.05 -10.68 -20.63
N PRO A 9 -7.76 -11.47 -21.46
CA PRO A 9 -9.21 -11.46 -21.52
C PRO A 9 -9.84 -11.86 -20.17
N PRO A 10 -11.05 -11.38 -19.84
CA PRO A 10 -11.77 -11.83 -18.65
C PRO A 10 -12.00 -13.35 -18.66
N PRO A 11 -11.97 -14.04 -17.52
CA PRO A 11 -12.25 -15.48 -17.46
C PRO A 11 -13.60 -15.82 -18.10
N GLY A 12 -13.62 -16.84 -18.97
CA GLY A 12 -14.81 -17.27 -19.69
C GLY A 12 -15.17 -16.45 -20.94
N SER A 13 -14.33 -15.51 -21.39
CA SER A 13 -14.48 -14.93 -22.73
C SER A 13 -13.83 -15.81 -23.79
N ASP A 14 -14.64 -16.44 -24.65
CA ASP A 14 -14.15 -17.17 -25.83
C ASP A 14 -13.53 -16.18 -26.84
N VAL A 15 -12.20 -16.07 -26.85
CA VAL A 15 -11.44 -15.29 -27.84
C VAL A 15 -10.82 -16.25 -28.86
N PRO A 16 -11.46 -16.50 -30.02
CA PRO A 16 -10.87 -17.36 -31.04
C PRO A 16 -9.65 -16.67 -31.67
N PRO A 17 -8.59 -17.41 -32.04
CA PRO A 17 -7.35 -16.82 -32.58
C PRO A 17 -7.59 -16.04 -33.87
N SER A 18 -8.58 -16.45 -34.68
CA SER A 18 -8.99 -15.74 -35.91
C SER A 18 -9.65 -14.37 -35.68
N SER A 19 -9.92 -13.99 -34.43
CA SER A 19 -10.42 -12.64 -34.09
C SER A 19 -9.30 -11.62 -33.87
N VAL A 20 -8.06 -12.06 -33.67
CA VAL A 20 -6.88 -11.18 -33.51
C VAL A 20 -6.30 -10.90 -34.89
N ASN A 21 -6.39 -9.65 -35.35
CA ASN A 21 -5.91 -9.27 -36.66
C ASN A 21 -4.50 -8.67 -36.56
N VAL A 22 -3.49 -9.45 -36.96
CA VAL A 22 -2.09 -9.02 -37.00
C VAL A 22 -1.77 -8.44 -38.37
N THR A 23 -1.36 -7.18 -38.42
CA THR A 23 -0.89 -6.51 -39.64
C THR A 23 0.62 -6.31 -39.57
N SER A 24 1.24 -5.76 -40.63
CA SER A 24 2.69 -5.51 -40.65
C SER A 24 3.18 -4.45 -39.65
N GLY A 25 2.28 -3.66 -39.07
CA GLY A 25 2.63 -2.57 -38.15
C GLY A 25 1.78 -2.44 -36.89
N ASN A 26 0.58 -3.04 -36.85
CA ASN A 26 -0.39 -2.97 -35.75
C ASN A 26 -1.05 -4.33 -35.46
N VAL A 27 -1.57 -4.52 -34.24
CA VAL A 27 -2.52 -5.60 -33.93
C VAL A 27 -3.85 -5.03 -33.44
N ASP A 28 -4.94 -5.44 -34.09
CA ASP A 28 -6.32 -5.10 -33.70
C ASP A 28 -7.00 -6.24 -32.94
N PHE A 29 -7.77 -5.88 -31.90
CA PHE A 29 -8.51 -6.79 -31.02
C PHE A 29 -10.03 -6.64 -31.26
N PRO A 30 -10.84 -7.71 -31.13
CA PRO A 30 -12.29 -7.63 -31.38
C PRO A 30 -12.99 -6.60 -30.48
N LEU A 31 -13.80 -5.75 -31.13
CA LEU A 31 -14.61 -4.72 -30.48
C LEU A 31 -15.63 -5.34 -29.50
N GLY A 32 -15.46 -5.10 -28.21
CA GLY A 32 -16.44 -5.43 -27.17
C GLY A 32 -15.85 -6.04 -25.89
N ILE A 33 -14.65 -6.63 -25.97
CA ILE A 33 -13.95 -7.17 -24.81
C ILE A 33 -13.04 -6.08 -24.21
N LEU A 34 -13.02 -5.98 -22.88
CA LEU A 34 -12.14 -5.08 -22.12
C LEU A 34 -11.11 -5.92 -21.33
N PRO A 35 -10.05 -6.43 -21.99
CA PRO A 35 -9.01 -7.19 -21.32
C PRO A 35 -8.21 -6.30 -20.35
N ALA A 36 -7.51 -6.92 -19.40
CA ALA A 36 -6.37 -6.27 -18.78
C ALA A 36 -5.19 -6.26 -19.78
N VAL A 37 -4.31 -5.27 -19.70
CA VAL A 37 -3.23 -5.08 -20.68
C VAL A 37 -1.91 -4.86 -19.94
N GLU A 38 -0.88 -5.62 -20.30
CA GLU A 38 0.52 -5.36 -19.96
C GLU A 38 1.23 -4.84 -21.21
N LYS A 39 1.96 -3.73 -21.09
CA LYS A 39 2.93 -3.28 -22.11
C LYS A 39 4.32 -3.28 -21.48
N ARG A 40 5.24 -4.04 -22.04
CA ARG A 40 6.64 -4.17 -21.61
C ARG A 40 7.56 -3.70 -22.71
N ILE A 41 8.46 -2.77 -22.40
CA ILE A 41 9.42 -2.18 -23.34
C ILE A 41 10.81 -2.34 -22.76
N THR A 42 11.74 -2.90 -23.53
CA THR A 42 13.14 -3.09 -23.14
C THR A 42 14.07 -2.35 -24.12
N VAL A 43 14.92 -1.49 -23.56
CA VAL A 43 15.89 -0.66 -24.30
C VAL A 43 17.31 -0.88 -23.77
N GLY A 44 18.28 -0.95 -24.67
CA GLY A 44 19.70 -1.02 -24.30
C GLY A 44 20.26 0.33 -23.86
N LEU A 45 21.25 0.35 -22.96
CA LEU A 45 21.93 1.58 -22.53
C LEU A 45 22.59 2.36 -23.67
N SER A 46 23.06 1.67 -24.72
CA SER A 46 23.57 2.29 -25.95
C SER A 46 22.49 2.85 -26.87
N GLU A 47 21.22 2.48 -26.65
CA GLU A 47 20.04 3.05 -27.33
C GLU A 47 19.53 4.32 -26.62
N LEU A 48 20.18 4.78 -25.53
CA LEU A 48 19.75 5.92 -24.69
C LEU A 48 20.73 7.13 -24.72
N PRO A 49 20.40 8.22 -25.44
CA PRO A 49 21.06 9.54 -25.34
C PRO A 49 20.06 10.69 -25.05
N VAL A 50 20.41 11.89 -24.57
CA VAL A 50 21.41 12.28 -23.55
C VAL A 50 20.72 12.80 -22.28
N GLU A 51 19.46 13.24 -22.35
CA GLU A 51 18.67 13.73 -21.19
C GLU A 51 17.47 12.84 -20.80
N VAL A 52 17.41 11.60 -21.29
CA VAL A 52 16.29 10.65 -21.13
C VAL A 52 14.98 10.95 -21.93
N ALA A 53 14.81 11.82 -22.93
CA ALA A 53 15.55 12.97 -23.45
C ALA A 53 14.55 14.13 -23.55
N ARG A 54 14.32 14.82 -22.41
CA ARG A 54 13.08 15.58 -22.13
C ARG A 54 11.82 14.70 -22.08
N THR A 55 12.07 13.42 -21.80
CA THR A 55 11.18 12.38 -21.26
C THR A 55 9.98 11.96 -22.12
N PHE A 56 10.07 10.72 -22.63
CA PHE A 56 9.09 9.99 -23.45
C PHE A 56 8.74 10.55 -24.85
N CYS A 57 8.39 11.83 -25.03
CA CYS A 57 7.95 12.33 -26.36
C CYS A 57 8.56 13.71 -26.74
N PRO A 58 9.84 13.78 -27.17
CA PRO A 58 10.49 15.04 -27.47
C PRO A 58 9.88 15.75 -28.69
N GLY A 59 9.43 16.99 -28.49
CA GLY A 59 9.01 17.90 -29.56
C GLY A 59 7.63 17.66 -30.17
N GLN A 60 6.90 16.62 -29.75
CA GLN A 60 5.53 16.36 -30.20
C GLN A 60 4.51 16.73 -29.11
N PHE A 61 3.64 17.72 -29.41
CA PHE A 61 2.54 18.11 -28.53
C PHE A 61 1.18 17.49 -28.92
N ARG A 62 1.13 16.80 -30.05
CA ARG A 62 -0.04 16.08 -30.58
C ARG A 62 0.45 14.89 -31.41
N GLY A 63 -0.35 13.84 -31.45
CA GLY A 63 -0.02 12.56 -32.07
C GLY A 63 0.01 11.44 -31.04
N ASP A 64 0.42 10.27 -31.49
CA ASP A 64 0.20 9.03 -30.73
C ASP A 64 1.16 8.86 -29.55
N CYS A 65 2.42 9.33 -29.65
CA CYS A 65 3.37 9.24 -28.53
C CYS A 65 2.87 9.99 -27.28
N PRO A 66 2.47 11.27 -27.35
CA PRO A 66 1.89 11.96 -26.19
C PRO A 66 0.63 11.28 -25.62
N ASN A 67 -0.18 10.63 -26.47
CA ASN A 67 -1.35 9.88 -26.02
C ASN A 67 -0.95 8.59 -25.28
N GLU A 68 0.07 7.86 -25.77
CA GLU A 68 0.65 6.69 -25.09
C GLU A 68 1.31 7.10 -23.76
N ALA A 69 2.06 8.21 -23.71
CA ALA A 69 2.64 8.73 -22.47
C ALA A 69 1.56 9.17 -21.46
N ALA A 70 0.49 9.85 -21.91
CA ALA A 70 -0.66 10.17 -21.08
C ALA A 70 -1.47 8.93 -20.63
N SER A 71 -1.30 7.78 -21.28
CA SER A 71 -1.94 6.53 -20.84
C SER A 71 -1.35 6.00 -19.53
N LEU A 72 -0.08 6.31 -19.25
CA LEU A 72 0.64 5.87 -18.06
C LEU A 72 0.05 6.46 -16.77
N SER A 73 -0.56 7.66 -16.80
CA SER A 73 -1.26 8.21 -15.63
C SER A 73 -2.56 7.46 -15.29
N TYR A 74 -2.99 6.53 -16.15
CA TYR A 74 -4.11 5.62 -15.90
C TYR A 74 -3.65 4.17 -15.69
N ALA A 75 -2.34 3.90 -15.67
CA ALA A 75 -1.82 2.59 -15.35
C ALA A 75 -2.16 2.23 -13.90
N SER A 76 -2.49 0.95 -13.66
CA SER A 76 -2.73 0.41 -12.32
C SER A 76 -1.40 0.20 -11.57
N TYR A 77 -0.31 -0.09 -12.28
CA TYR A 77 1.05 0.06 -11.79
C TYR A 77 2.02 0.32 -12.95
N ILE A 78 3.20 0.84 -12.61
CA ILE A 78 4.36 0.98 -13.50
C ILE A 78 5.55 0.37 -12.76
N ASP A 79 6.27 -0.51 -13.43
CA ASP A 79 7.49 -1.16 -12.97
C ASP A 79 8.67 -0.77 -13.87
N ILE A 80 9.85 -0.61 -13.28
CA ILE A 80 11.09 -0.21 -13.97
C ILE A 80 12.22 -1.06 -13.43
N ASP A 81 12.61 -2.06 -14.20
CA ASP A 81 13.73 -2.95 -13.93
C ASP A 81 14.99 -2.50 -14.69
N PHE A 82 16.16 -2.75 -14.10
CA PHE A 82 17.46 -2.46 -14.70
C PHE A 82 18.40 -3.65 -14.53
N ASP A 83 18.63 -4.37 -15.64
CA ASP A 83 19.59 -5.45 -15.68
C ASP A 83 21.00 -4.91 -15.92
N VAL A 84 21.83 -5.01 -14.87
CA VAL A 84 23.25 -4.61 -14.87
C VAL A 84 24.08 -5.48 -15.82
N ILE A 85 23.66 -6.71 -16.12
CA ILE A 85 24.41 -7.67 -16.96
C ILE A 85 24.15 -7.40 -18.45
N SER A 86 22.89 -7.34 -18.88
CA SER A 86 22.55 -6.99 -20.28
C SER A 86 22.61 -5.49 -20.57
N HIS A 87 22.82 -4.67 -19.54
CA HIS A 87 22.83 -3.21 -19.63
C HIS A 87 21.53 -2.66 -20.25
N ALA A 88 20.39 -3.23 -19.84
CA ALA A 88 19.08 -2.90 -20.37
C ALA A 88 18.14 -2.34 -19.29
N VAL A 89 17.36 -1.31 -19.66
CA VAL A 89 16.23 -0.82 -18.85
C VAL A 89 14.97 -1.44 -19.41
N THR A 90 14.14 -2.01 -18.54
CA THR A 90 12.83 -2.55 -18.90
C THR A 90 11.74 -1.80 -18.15
N THR A 91 10.84 -1.15 -18.88
CA THR A 91 9.66 -0.49 -18.32
C THR A 91 8.42 -1.32 -18.63
N THR A 92 7.68 -1.69 -17.59
CA THR A 92 6.41 -2.41 -17.69
C THR A 92 5.30 -1.51 -17.16
N ALA A 93 4.21 -1.38 -17.91
CA ALA A 93 3.01 -0.69 -17.45
C ALA A 93 1.81 -1.62 -17.61
N PHE A 94 0.95 -1.66 -16.58
CA PHE A 94 -0.20 -2.56 -16.52
C PHE A 94 -1.49 -1.79 -16.29
N TRP A 95 -2.54 -2.14 -17.02
CA TRP A 95 -3.88 -1.58 -16.87
C TRP A 95 -4.86 -2.72 -16.55
N ARG A 96 -5.49 -2.68 -15.37
CA ARG A 96 -6.52 -3.66 -15.00
C ARG A 96 -7.72 -3.60 -15.95
N ALA A 97 -8.39 -4.74 -16.13
CA ALA A 97 -9.63 -4.83 -16.90
C ALA A 97 -10.66 -3.80 -16.41
N GLY A 98 -11.36 -3.15 -17.34
CA GLY A 98 -12.33 -2.10 -17.05
C GLY A 98 -11.78 -0.67 -16.92
N ILE A 99 -10.46 -0.45 -16.75
CA ILE A 99 -9.89 0.91 -16.88
C ILE A 99 -9.87 1.30 -18.36
N ALA A 100 -10.92 1.99 -18.79
CA ALA A 100 -11.15 2.37 -20.18
C ALA A 100 -10.44 3.67 -20.59
N SER A 101 -9.10 3.73 -20.47
CA SER A 101 -8.34 4.80 -21.14
C SER A 101 -8.32 4.58 -22.66
N PRO A 102 -8.59 5.60 -23.50
CA PRO A 102 -8.47 5.48 -24.96
C PRO A 102 -7.10 5.00 -25.44
N ALA A 103 -6.04 5.24 -24.66
CA ALA A 103 -4.67 4.84 -25.00
C ALA A 103 -4.23 3.49 -24.36
N ALA A 104 -5.04 2.91 -23.47
CA ALA A 104 -5.01 1.47 -23.24
C ALA A 104 -5.58 0.70 -24.45
N ARG A 105 -6.46 1.35 -25.24
CA ARG A 105 -7.06 0.82 -26.48
C ARG A 105 -6.29 1.15 -27.77
N THR A 106 -5.26 2.02 -27.75
CA THR A 106 -4.44 2.21 -28.95
C THR A 106 -3.72 0.90 -29.28
N PRO A 107 -3.84 0.41 -30.53
CA PRO A 107 -3.29 -0.88 -30.93
C PRO A 107 -1.78 -0.93 -30.70
N ALA A 108 -1.29 -2.11 -30.34
CA ALA A 108 0.14 -2.34 -30.21
C ALA A 108 0.80 -2.15 -31.59
N ARG A 109 1.89 -1.38 -31.65
CA ARG A 109 2.55 -0.99 -32.90
C ARG A 109 4.06 -0.93 -32.79
N LYS A 110 4.77 -1.13 -33.89
CA LYS A 110 6.22 -0.83 -33.96
C LYS A 110 6.44 0.68 -33.91
N TRP A 111 7.38 1.15 -33.10
CA TRP A 111 7.79 2.57 -33.08
C TRP A 111 8.77 2.90 -34.22
N THR A 112 9.68 1.97 -34.56
CA THR A 112 10.51 2.04 -35.78
C THR A 112 10.50 0.70 -36.53
N GLU A 113 10.84 0.70 -37.82
CA GLU A 113 10.84 -0.52 -38.66
C GLU A 113 11.79 -1.62 -38.13
N ASN A 114 12.86 -1.24 -37.42
CA ASN A 114 13.87 -2.14 -36.87
C ASN A 114 13.48 -2.74 -35.50
N ASP A 115 12.40 -2.29 -34.88
CA ASP A 115 11.98 -2.80 -33.56
C ASP A 115 11.20 -4.12 -33.68
N SER A 116 11.34 -5.01 -32.71
CA SER A 116 10.52 -6.22 -32.61
C SER A 116 9.33 -5.97 -31.70
N LEU A 117 8.12 -6.29 -32.16
CA LEU A 117 6.89 -6.25 -31.37
C LEU A 117 6.28 -7.65 -31.29
N GLU A 118 6.28 -8.23 -30.09
CA GLU A 118 5.53 -9.45 -29.78
C GLU A 118 4.16 -9.05 -29.19
N VAL A 119 3.10 -9.66 -29.69
CA VAL A 119 1.75 -9.50 -29.13
C VAL A 119 1.22 -10.86 -28.68
N GLY A 120 0.80 -10.92 -27.42
CA GLY A 120 0.24 -12.11 -26.81
C GLY A 120 -1.18 -11.90 -26.32
N VAL A 121 -1.99 -12.94 -26.43
CA VAL A 121 -3.29 -13.06 -25.78
C VAL A 121 -3.23 -14.30 -24.91
N LEU A 122 -3.18 -14.10 -23.59
CA LEU A 122 -2.97 -15.17 -22.61
C LEU A 122 -4.15 -15.23 -21.62
N MET A 123 -4.57 -16.44 -21.30
CA MET A 123 -5.66 -16.74 -20.38
C MET A 123 -5.18 -17.74 -19.34
N PRO A 124 -5.58 -17.60 -18.06
CA PRO A 124 -5.24 -18.56 -17.03
C PRO A 124 -5.90 -19.91 -17.31
N GLU A 125 -5.10 -20.97 -17.33
CA GLU A 125 -5.53 -22.35 -17.48
C GLU A 125 -5.57 -23.06 -16.13
N LYS A 126 -6.33 -24.16 -16.02
CA LYS A 126 -6.32 -24.98 -14.80
C LYS A 126 -4.91 -25.59 -14.62
N ALA A 127 -4.31 -25.39 -13.45
CA ALA A 127 -3.07 -26.09 -13.07
C ALA A 127 -3.27 -27.62 -13.09
N ASP A 128 -2.18 -28.36 -13.33
CA ASP A 128 -2.22 -29.82 -13.23
C ASP A 128 -2.38 -30.25 -11.78
N GLU A 129 -3.02 -31.41 -11.57
CA GLU A 129 -3.20 -31.97 -10.23
C GLU A 129 -1.85 -32.42 -9.62
N ASP A 130 -0.85 -32.69 -10.47
CA ASP A 130 0.52 -33.02 -10.09
C ASP A 130 1.41 -31.79 -9.81
N GLU A 131 1.03 -30.59 -10.28
CA GLU A 131 1.77 -29.32 -10.08
C GLU A 131 0.84 -28.18 -9.61
N PRO A 132 0.21 -28.27 -8.43
CA PRO A 132 -0.74 -27.25 -7.94
C PRO A 132 -0.10 -25.89 -7.62
N GLU A 133 1.23 -25.82 -7.57
CA GLU A 133 2.03 -24.59 -7.38
C GLU A 133 2.42 -23.93 -8.73
N SER A 134 2.10 -24.56 -9.85
CA SER A 134 2.24 -23.98 -11.19
C SER A 134 1.08 -23.03 -11.50
N ILE A 135 1.40 -21.91 -12.15
CA ILE A 135 0.41 -21.13 -12.90
C ILE A 135 0.56 -21.52 -14.36
N LYS A 136 -0.57 -21.88 -14.98
CA LYS A 136 -0.63 -22.16 -16.41
C LYS A 136 -1.30 -21.01 -17.15
N MET A 137 -0.73 -20.63 -18.28
CA MET A 137 -1.33 -19.67 -19.21
C MET A 137 -1.38 -20.27 -20.61
N GLY A 138 -2.60 -20.49 -21.11
CA GLY A 138 -2.86 -20.87 -22.50
C GLY A 138 -3.16 -19.64 -23.36
N GLY A 139 -2.95 -19.73 -24.67
CA GLY A 139 -3.36 -18.66 -25.58
C GLY A 139 -2.59 -18.62 -26.89
N PHE A 140 -2.33 -17.41 -27.37
CA PHE A 140 -1.72 -17.17 -28.69
C PHE A 140 -0.66 -16.07 -28.64
N LEU A 141 0.43 -16.23 -29.39
CA LEU A 141 1.46 -15.23 -29.63
C LEU A 141 1.65 -14.96 -31.12
N ALA A 142 2.05 -13.74 -31.47
CA ALA A 142 2.50 -13.37 -32.81
C ALA A 142 3.57 -12.27 -32.74
N VAL A 143 4.62 -12.37 -33.57
CA VAL A 143 5.60 -11.32 -33.80
C VAL A 143 5.18 -10.49 -35.02
N VAL A 144 4.87 -9.21 -34.77
CA VAL A 144 4.31 -8.28 -35.75
C VAL A 144 5.29 -8.03 -36.89
N GLY A 145 4.88 -8.35 -38.12
CA GLY A 145 5.68 -8.20 -39.33
C GLY A 145 6.67 -9.34 -39.60
N GLU A 146 6.71 -10.37 -38.75
CA GLU A 146 7.53 -11.58 -38.95
C GLU A 146 6.64 -12.82 -39.11
N ASP A 147 5.60 -12.98 -38.28
CA ASP A 147 4.66 -14.11 -38.36
C ASP A 147 3.48 -13.84 -39.32
N GLU A 148 3.09 -14.87 -40.08
CA GLU A 148 1.89 -14.82 -40.95
C GLU A 148 0.56 -14.95 -40.17
N GLY A 149 0.60 -15.32 -38.89
CA GLY A 149 -0.58 -15.50 -38.04
C GLY A 149 -0.25 -15.93 -36.62
N ALA A 150 -1.23 -15.87 -35.72
CA ALA A 150 -1.01 -16.14 -34.30
C ALA A 150 -0.84 -17.65 -34.01
N SER A 151 0.26 -17.99 -33.36
CA SER A 151 0.63 -19.35 -32.95
C SER A 151 0.09 -19.67 -31.56
N SER A 152 -0.48 -20.86 -31.38
CA SER A 152 -0.94 -21.31 -30.06
C SER A 152 0.23 -21.64 -29.14
N THR A 153 0.14 -21.21 -27.89
CA THR A 153 1.14 -21.45 -26.84
C THR A 153 0.46 -21.94 -25.55
N LEU A 154 1.20 -22.69 -24.75
CA LEU A 154 0.86 -23.05 -23.39
C LEU A 154 2.12 -22.91 -22.54
N PHE A 155 2.08 -21.98 -21.58
CA PHE A 155 3.12 -21.80 -20.58
C PHE A 155 2.68 -22.47 -19.27
N SER A 156 3.61 -23.18 -18.63
CA SER A 156 3.51 -23.58 -17.23
C SER A 156 4.75 -23.06 -16.52
N PHE A 157 4.58 -22.36 -15.40
CA PHE A 157 5.69 -21.89 -14.60
C PHE A 157 5.32 -21.92 -13.10
N PRO A 158 6.27 -22.25 -12.21
CA PRO A 158 6.05 -22.19 -10.77
C PRO A 158 5.88 -20.73 -10.32
N SER A 159 4.95 -20.47 -9.41
CA SER A 159 4.71 -19.14 -8.85
C SER A 159 4.89 -19.12 -7.34
N ARG A 160 5.46 -18.03 -6.79
CA ARG A 160 5.40 -17.74 -5.35
C ARG A 160 4.02 -17.20 -4.94
N HIS A 161 3.32 -16.51 -5.83
CA HIS A 161 2.07 -15.82 -5.51
C HIS A 161 0.85 -16.57 -6.07
N HIS A 162 -0.11 -16.85 -5.19
CA HIS A 162 -1.32 -17.61 -5.49
C HIS A 162 -2.56 -16.91 -4.90
N SER A 163 -3.71 -17.11 -5.54
CA SER A 163 -5.01 -16.87 -4.89
C SER A 163 -5.27 -17.96 -3.85
N LEU A 164 -6.14 -17.70 -2.87
CA LEU A 164 -6.65 -18.77 -2.00
C LEU A 164 -7.25 -19.94 -2.80
N PRO A 165 -7.14 -21.18 -2.31
CA PRO A 165 -7.80 -22.34 -2.92
C PRO A 165 -9.32 -22.14 -3.01
N PRO A 166 -10.01 -22.67 -4.05
CA PRO A 166 -11.47 -22.52 -4.21
C PRO A 166 -12.33 -23.05 -3.05
N SER A 167 -11.75 -23.88 -2.17
CA SER A 167 -12.37 -24.35 -0.93
C SER A 167 -12.45 -23.29 0.18
N SER A 168 -11.71 -22.18 0.07
CA SER A 168 -11.61 -21.12 1.08
C SER A 168 -12.27 -19.82 0.61
N SER A 169 -13.54 -19.63 0.95
CA SER A 169 -14.27 -18.36 0.74
C SER A 169 -13.96 -17.32 1.83
N MET A 170 -12.67 -17.08 2.07
CA MET A 170 -12.19 -16.06 2.99
C MET A 170 -12.06 -14.71 2.26
N ALA A 171 -12.61 -13.66 2.86
CA ALA A 171 -12.32 -12.29 2.51
C ALA A 171 -12.20 -11.47 3.80
N PHE A 172 -11.38 -10.42 3.79
CA PHE A 172 -11.18 -9.55 4.95
C PHE A 172 -11.84 -8.18 4.79
N LYS A 173 -12.17 -7.55 5.92
CA LYS A 173 -12.64 -6.16 6.02
C LYS A 173 -11.68 -5.39 6.92
N VAL A 174 -11.60 -4.08 6.73
CA VAL A 174 -10.71 -3.20 7.48
C VAL A 174 -11.51 -1.98 7.92
N ASP A 175 -11.29 -1.50 9.15
CA ASP A 175 -11.96 -0.34 9.73
C ASP A 175 -11.08 0.32 10.81
N PHE A 176 -11.28 1.61 11.08
CA PHE A 176 -10.65 2.31 12.20
C PHE A 176 -11.64 2.49 13.36
N GLN A 177 -11.23 2.07 14.56
CA GLN A 177 -12.07 2.20 15.76
C GLN A 177 -12.43 3.66 16.03
N GLN A 178 -13.74 3.95 16.01
CA GLN A 178 -14.28 5.28 16.25
C GLN A 178 -14.63 5.51 17.74
N PRO A 179 -14.41 6.73 18.28
CA PRO A 179 -13.81 7.89 17.63
C PRO A 179 -12.28 7.74 17.49
N THR A 180 -11.75 8.17 16.35
CA THR A 180 -10.30 8.21 16.10
C THR A 180 -9.63 9.32 16.92
N GLY A 181 -8.71 8.93 17.81
CA GLY A 181 -7.85 9.84 18.57
C GLY A 181 -6.44 9.91 17.99
N LEU A 182 -5.47 10.42 18.76
CA LEU A 182 -4.05 10.42 18.39
C LEU A 182 -3.41 9.01 18.34
N HIS A 183 -4.12 7.98 18.82
CA HIS A 183 -3.71 6.59 18.79
C HIS A 183 -4.77 5.73 18.06
N PRO A 184 -4.97 5.92 16.74
CA PRO A 184 -5.97 5.16 15.99
C PRO A 184 -5.64 3.65 15.99
N LYS A 185 -6.66 2.81 16.09
CA LYS A 185 -6.52 1.35 16.02
C LYS A 185 -7.19 0.84 14.76
N LEU A 186 -6.39 0.20 13.90
CA LEU A 186 -6.84 -0.45 12.67
C LEU A 186 -7.28 -1.88 13.00
N ASP A 187 -8.56 -2.18 12.82
CA ASP A 187 -9.10 -3.53 12.98
C ASP A 187 -9.14 -4.24 11.62
N ILE A 188 -8.47 -5.38 11.51
CA ILE A 188 -8.56 -6.30 10.36
C ILE A 188 -9.51 -7.43 10.75
N VAL A 189 -10.66 -7.53 10.08
CA VAL A 189 -11.78 -8.42 10.43
C VAL A 189 -11.90 -9.56 9.41
N LEU A 190 -11.94 -10.79 9.90
CA LEU A 190 -12.08 -12.02 9.09
C LEU A 190 -13.16 -12.97 9.65
N PRO A 191 -13.85 -13.73 8.78
CA PRO A 191 -14.78 -14.77 9.22
C PRO A 191 -14.03 -15.98 9.81
N ARG A 192 -14.09 -16.17 11.13
CA ARG A 192 -13.36 -17.24 11.86
C ARG A 192 -13.63 -18.67 11.34
N GLN A 193 -14.80 -18.88 10.73
CA GLN A 193 -15.18 -20.16 10.11
C GLN A 193 -14.35 -20.53 8.88
N HIS A 194 -13.81 -19.54 8.14
CA HIS A 194 -12.98 -19.78 6.95
C HIS A 194 -11.48 -19.56 7.23
N LEU A 195 -11.11 -19.17 8.45
CA LEU A 195 -9.76 -18.86 8.90
C LEU A 195 -8.90 -20.14 9.11
N ASN A 196 -8.81 -20.96 8.07
CA ASN A 196 -7.95 -22.13 8.02
C ASN A 196 -6.71 -21.81 7.15
N PRO A 197 -5.50 -22.24 7.52
CA PRO A 197 -4.33 -22.11 6.67
C PRO A 197 -4.44 -23.01 5.42
N PRO A 198 -3.91 -22.61 4.24
CA PRO A 198 -3.89 -23.46 3.05
C PRO A 198 -3.03 -24.73 3.17
N LYS A 199 -1.99 -24.70 4.02
CA LYS A 199 -1.10 -25.82 4.37
C LYS A 199 -0.70 -25.70 5.85
N ASP A 200 -0.33 -26.80 6.50
CA ASP A 200 0.00 -26.84 7.93
C ASP A 200 1.20 -25.94 8.33
N SER A 201 2.11 -25.64 7.40
CA SER A 201 3.27 -24.75 7.61
C SER A 201 2.97 -23.26 7.44
N CYS A 202 1.74 -22.88 7.09
CA CYS A 202 1.39 -21.49 6.78
C CYS A 202 1.18 -20.62 8.03
N ALA A 203 1.68 -19.39 7.99
CA ALA A 203 1.40 -18.34 8.97
C ALA A 203 0.72 -17.13 8.32
N LEU A 204 -0.32 -16.59 8.96
CA LEU A 204 -1.05 -15.43 8.48
C LEU A 204 -0.25 -14.16 8.74
N HIS A 205 0.00 -13.39 7.69
CA HIS A 205 0.76 -12.15 7.72
C HIS A 205 -0.04 -11.01 7.10
N THR A 206 0.19 -9.81 7.61
CA THR A 206 -0.29 -8.57 7.02
C THR A 206 0.87 -7.62 6.76
N TYR A 207 0.80 -6.92 5.63
CA TYR A 207 1.76 -5.88 5.26
C TYR A 207 1.04 -4.55 5.11
N LEU A 208 1.50 -3.57 5.88
CA LEU A 208 0.97 -2.21 5.88
C LEU A 208 1.91 -1.29 5.12
N THR A 209 1.33 -0.34 4.39
CA THR A 209 2.01 0.85 3.88
C THR A 209 1.29 2.06 4.45
N LEU A 210 1.98 2.83 5.29
CA LEU A 210 1.41 3.93 6.05
C LEU A 210 1.94 5.27 5.50
N PRO A 211 1.08 6.27 5.28
CA PRO A 211 1.53 7.63 4.94
C PRO A 211 2.30 8.23 6.14
N SER A 212 3.12 9.26 5.89
CA SER A 212 3.92 9.96 6.92
C SER A 212 3.13 10.34 8.19
N ALA A 213 1.86 10.71 8.01
CA ALA A 213 0.91 11.04 9.06
C ALA A 213 0.71 9.93 10.11
N LEU A 214 0.90 8.65 9.74
CA LEU A 214 0.73 7.50 10.62
C LEU A 214 2.04 6.72 10.79
N PHE A 215 2.32 6.34 12.03
CA PHE A 215 3.49 5.51 12.36
C PHE A 215 3.15 4.43 13.37
N ILE A 216 4.04 3.44 13.48
CA ILE A 216 3.95 2.33 14.42
C ILE A 216 4.96 2.55 15.54
N ASP A 217 4.54 2.42 16.79
CA ASP A 217 5.46 2.33 17.91
C ASP A 217 6.08 0.92 17.94
N ARG A 218 7.34 0.84 17.54
CA ARG A 218 8.17 -0.37 17.57
C ARG A 218 8.30 -0.99 18.97
N TYR A 219 8.19 -0.20 20.04
CA TYR A 219 8.31 -0.69 21.40
C TYR A 219 6.98 -1.31 21.86
N GLN A 220 5.85 -0.68 21.54
CA GLN A 220 4.52 -1.25 21.77
C GLN A 220 4.36 -2.62 21.08
N LEU A 221 4.84 -2.77 19.85
CA LEU A 221 4.81 -4.05 19.11
C LEU A 221 5.98 -4.99 19.41
N SER A 222 6.79 -4.70 20.44
CA SER A 222 7.84 -5.62 20.92
C SER A 222 7.45 -6.39 22.19
N ASP A 223 6.40 -5.96 22.90
CA ASP A 223 5.92 -6.61 24.12
C ASP A 223 4.96 -7.79 23.79
N PRO A 224 5.28 -9.03 24.23
CA PRO A 224 4.42 -10.19 24.00
C PRO A 224 3.01 -10.07 24.58
N ALA A 225 2.82 -9.33 25.69
CA ALA A 225 1.49 -9.17 26.29
C ALA A 225 0.60 -8.26 25.43
N THR A 226 1.15 -7.13 24.97
CA THR A 226 0.48 -6.20 24.06
C THR A 226 0.17 -6.83 22.70
N LEU A 227 1.11 -7.61 22.14
CA LEU A 227 0.87 -8.39 20.92
C LEU A 227 -0.31 -9.36 21.09
N ALA A 228 -0.32 -10.13 22.18
CA ALA A 228 -1.37 -11.10 22.47
C ALA A 228 -2.76 -10.45 22.70
N GLU A 229 -2.85 -9.29 23.38
CA GLU A 229 -4.10 -8.55 23.53
C GLU A 229 -4.71 -8.13 22.18
N HIS A 230 -3.85 -7.90 21.18
CA HIS A 230 -4.24 -7.38 19.88
C HIS A 230 -4.36 -8.46 18.79
N ASN A 231 -4.31 -9.75 19.18
CA ASN A 231 -4.28 -10.90 18.27
C ASN A 231 -3.14 -10.82 17.24
N LEU A 232 -2.01 -10.23 17.64
CA LEU A 232 -0.76 -10.18 16.88
C LEU A 232 0.23 -11.20 17.46
N LYS A 233 1.16 -11.70 16.65
CA LYS A 233 2.17 -12.68 17.07
C LYS A 233 3.57 -12.09 17.10
N THR A 234 3.98 -11.34 16.07
CA THR A 234 5.26 -10.62 16.05
C THR A 234 5.29 -9.55 14.95
N LEU A 235 6.09 -8.50 15.16
CA LEU A 235 6.51 -7.55 14.13
C LEU A 235 7.80 -8.09 13.49
N HIS A 236 7.72 -8.59 12.25
CA HIS A 236 8.87 -9.16 11.53
C HIS A 236 9.76 -8.09 10.89
N GLY A 237 9.17 -6.98 10.44
CA GLY A 237 9.90 -5.89 9.82
C GLY A 237 9.16 -4.56 9.95
N LEU A 238 9.92 -3.49 10.16
CA LEU A 238 9.47 -2.10 10.11
C LEU A 238 10.53 -1.31 9.32
N SER A 239 10.11 -0.55 8.33
CA SER A 239 11.00 0.25 7.47
C SER A 239 10.38 1.61 7.13
N GLY A 240 11.20 2.58 6.76
CA GLY A 240 10.76 3.97 6.56
C GLY A 240 10.89 4.80 7.84
N GLU A 241 9.91 5.66 8.11
CA GLU A 241 9.95 6.68 9.15
C GLU A 241 9.35 6.20 10.48
N ASP A 242 10.21 5.85 11.45
CA ASP A 242 9.83 5.34 12.79
C ASP A 242 10.05 6.35 13.94
N ASP A 243 10.34 7.62 13.64
CA ASP A 243 10.47 8.68 14.65
C ASP A 243 9.15 8.85 15.42
N LEU A 244 9.17 8.77 16.76
CA LEU A 244 7.98 8.78 17.61
C LEU A 244 7.53 10.19 18.03
N GLU A 245 8.35 11.23 17.78
CA GLU A 245 8.13 12.59 18.27
C GLU A 245 7.96 13.63 17.13
N ALA A 246 8.50 13.35 15.93
CA ALA A 246 8.43 14.27 14.80
C ALA A 246 6.97 14.53 14.33
N PRO A 247 6.57 15.79 14.11
CA PRO A 247 5.30 16.11 13.46
C PRO A 247 5.39 15.88 11.95
N ASP A 248 4.23 15.73 11.29
CA ASP A 248 4.15 15.29 9.88
C ASP A 248 4.90 16.24 8.93
N TRP A 249 4.79 17.55 9.11
CA TRP A 249 5.45 18.56 8.27
C TRP A 249 6.98 18.58 8.34
N VAL A 250 7.59 17.85 9.28
CA VAL A 250 9.06 17.64 9.33
C VAL A 250 9.47 16.43 8.50
N VAL A 251 8.58 15.43 8.37
CA VAL A 251 8.84 14.18 7.65
C VAL A 251 8.86 14.44 6.15
N GLN A 252 10.01 14.21 5.51
CA GLN A 252 10.22 14.45 4.07
C GLN A 252 10.01 13.20 3.20
N ARG A 253 9.81 12.03 3.82
CA ARG A 253 9.58 10.75 3.14
C ARG A 253 8.10 10.37 3.19
N TRP A 254 7.72 9.41 2.35
CA TRP A 254 6.33 8.99 2.15
C TRP A 254 5.67 8.38 3.40
N GLY A 255 6.45 7.84 4.35
CA GLY A 255 5.94 7.22 5.58
C GLY A 255 6.70 5.95 5.95
N SER A 256 5.97 4.88 6.28
CA SER A 256 6.55 3.62 6.79
C SER A 256 5.85 2.37 6.24
N ALA A 257 6.56 1.24 6.19
CA ALA A 257 6.00 -0.07 5.92
C ALA A 257 6.25 -1.03 7.08
N ALA A 258 5.31 -1.93 7.34
CA ALA A 258 5.44 -2.92 8.40
C ALA A 258 4.90 -4.30 7.97
N LEU A 259 5.64 -5.35 8.33
CA LEU A 259 5.23 -6.75 8.18
C LEU A 259 4.94 -7.33 9.56
N ILE A 260 3.70 -7.74 9.79
CA ILE A 260 3.22 -8.26 11.07
C ILE A 260 2.65 -9.66 10.86
N GLU A 261 3.06 -10.62 11.69
CA GLU A 261 2.42 -11.93 11.78
C GLU A 261 1.22 -11.86 12.74
N LEU A 262 0.09 -12.39 12.30
CA LEU A 262 -1.17 -12.37 13.02
C LEU A 262 -1.38 -13.67 13.81
N ALA A 263 -1.93 -13.58 15.02
CA ALA A 263 -2.21 -14.73 15.89
C ALA A 263 -3.54 -15.39 15.52
N ALA A 264 -3.63 -15.92 14.30
CA ALA A 264 -4.83 -16.62 13.82
C ALA A 264 -5.13 -17.86 14.70
N PRO A 265 -6.37 -18.02 15.22
CA PRO A 265 -6.75 -19.14 16.08
C PRO A 265 -6.61 -20.48 15.36
N GLN A 266 -5.97 -21.44 16.04
CA GLN A 266 -5.72 -22.79 15.51
C GLN A 266 -6.94 -23.70 15.69
N ASP A 267 -7.01 -24.77 14.89
CA ASP A 267 -8.17 -25.67 14.85
C ASP A 267 -8.50 -26.31 16.21
N ASN A 268 -7.47 -26.56 17.03
CA ASN A 268 -7.62 -27.13 18.38
C ASN A 268 -8.42 -26.24 19.35
N ASP A 269 -8.46 -24.92 19.13
CA ASP A 269 -9.23 -23.98 19.97
C ASP A 269 -10.72 -23.93 19.61
N ARG A 270 -11.20 -24.74 18.65
CA ARG A 270 -12.62 -24.83 18.29
C ARG A 270 -13.48 -25.61 19.30
N SER A 271 -12.88 -26.21 20.33
CA SER A 271 -13.55 -27.15 21.25
C SER A 271 -14.55 -26.54 22.26
N THR A 272 -14.61 -25.21 22.44
CA THR A 272 -15.30 -24.60 23.62
C THR A 272 -16.42 -23.60 23.34
N LEU A 273 -16.78 -23.31 22.08
CA LEU A 273 -17.97 -22.50 21.77
C LEU A 273 -19.13 -23.34 21.21
N THR A 274 -20.08 -23.65 22.09
CA THR A 274 -21.39 -24.25 21.81
C THR A 274 -22.36 -23.30 21.08
N SER A 275 -21.84 -22.38 20.27
CA SER A 275 -22.62 -21.38 19.53
C SER A 275 -22.02 -21.18 18.14
N ARG A 276 -22.51 -21.98 17.18
CA ARG A 276 -22.31 -21.78 15.74
C ARG A 276 -23.09 -20.55 15.27
N LYS A 277 -22.60 -19.37 15.64
CA LYS A 277 -22.86 -18.11 14.91
C LYS A 277 -21.57 -17.65 14.27
N GLU A 278 -21.68 -16.83 13.25
CA GLU A 278 -20.57 -16.21 12.54
C GLU A 278 -19.86 -15.22 13.47
N VAL A 279 -18.97 -15.74 14.32
CA VAL A 279 -18.09 -14.91 15.14
C VAL A 279 -16.95 -14.46 14.25
N GLU A 280 -16.99 -13.20 13.84
CA GLU A 280 -15.85 -12.52 13.25
C GLU A 280 -14.66 -12.55 14.22
N TRP A 281 -13.47 -12.74 13.67
CA TRP A 281 -12.21 -12.62 14.40
C TRP A 281 -11.50 -11.38 13.90
N ASN A 282 -11.00 -10.55 14.83
CA ASN A 282 -10.32 -9.30 14.52
C ASN A 282 -8.89 -9.26 15.06
N ALA A 283 -7.93 -8.95 14.19
CA ALA A 283 -6.61 -8.48 14.59
C ALA A 283 -6.62 -6.95 14.72
N LYS A 284 -5.93 -6.41 15.72
CA LYS A 284 -5.88 -4.97 15.98
C LYS A 284 -4.46 -4.47 15.79
N ILE A 285 -4.28 -3.39 15.06
CA ILE A 285 -2.96 -2.79 14.83
C ILE A 285 -2.98 -1.39 15.45
N PRO A 286 -2.27 -1.17 16.57
CA PRO A 286 -2.17 0.14 17.18
C PRO A 286 -1.26 1.02 16.32
N LEU A 287 -1.79 2.14 15.86
CA LEU A 287 -1.07 3.17 15.13
C LEU A 287 -1.02 4.46 15.97
N HIS A 288 -0.08 5.33 15.62
CA HIS A 288 0.06 6.67 16.17
C HIS A 288 -0.09 7.70 15.07
N LEU A 289 -0.77 8.79 15.38
CA LEU A 289 -1.04 9.88 14.47
C LEU A 289 -0.12 11.07 14.77
N ARG A 290 0.66 11.50 13.78
CA ARG A 290 1.48 12.71 13.87
C ARG A 290 0.58 13.95 13.88
N TYR A 291 1.10 15.04 14.46
CA TYR A 291 0.49 16.35 14.27
C TYR A 291 0.56 16.75 12.80
N LEU A 292 -0.60 16.98 12.19
CA LEU A 292 -0.74 17.47 10.82
C LEU A 292 -0.65 18.99 10.76
N GLN A 293 -0.20 19.50 9.62
CA GLN A 293 -0.17 20.94 9.37
C GLN A 293 -1.60 21.47 9.13
N ALA A 294 -1.91 22.62 9.74
CA ALA A 294 -3.17 23.31 9.50
C ALA A 294 -3.25 23.88 8.07
N GLU A 295 -4.21 23.42 7.28
CA GLU A 295 -4.51 24.02 5.98
C GLU A 295 -5.22 25.37 6.13
N ALA A 296 -4.59 26.44 5.66
CA ALA A 296 -5.14 27.80 5.74
C ALA A 296 -6.39 28.03 4.87
N ASN A 297 -6.64 27.17 3.88
CA ASN A 297 -7.70 27.31 2.88
C ASN A 297 -8.75 26.17 2.94
N ALA A 298 -8.71 25.29 3.94
CA ALA A 298 -9.64 24.16 4.04
C ALA A 298 -11.09 24.63 4.25
N THR A 299 -12.02 24.04 3.50
CA THR A 299 -13.47 24.30 3.60
C THR A 299 -14.05 23.86 4.94
N ASN A 300 -13.50 22.79 5.52
CA ASN A 300 -13.80 22.31 6.87
C ASN A 300 -12.75 22.87 7.84
N ALA A 301 -12.94 24.11 8.29
CA ALA A 301 -12.00 24.75 9.22
C ALA A 301 -11.77 23.88 10.48
N GLY A 302 -10.58 23.31 10.60
CA GLY A 302 -10.16 22.53 11.77
C GLY A 302 -10.23 21.00 11.64
N TYR A 303 -10.53 20.45 10.46
CA TYR A 303 -10.38 19.01 10.19
C TYR A 303 -9.74 18.75 8.84
N THR A 304 -8.91 17.70 8.77
CA THR A 304 -8.26 17.18 7.55
C THR A 304 -8.57 15.70 7.44
N ASP A 305 -9.01 15.24 6.27
CA ASP A 305 -9.23 13.82 6.01
C ASP A 305 -7.94 13.17 5.48
N LEU A 306 -7.58 12.03 6.03
CA LEU A 306 -6.48 11.17 5.57
C LEU A 306 -7.04 9.95 4.84
N GLU A 307 -6.44 9.60 3.71
CA GLU A 307 -6.72 8.38 2.94
C GLU A 307 -5.58 7.38 3.16
N ILE A 308 -5.94 6.17 3.62
CA ILE A 308 -4.98 5.17 4.11
C ILE A 308 -5.22 3.88 3.33
N PRO A 309 -4.25 3.36 2.57
CA PRO A 309 -4.46 2.16 1.78
C PRO A 309 -4.72 0.95 2.69
N TRP A 310 -5.62 0.07 2.26
CA TRP A 310 -5.87 -1.19 2.95
C TRP A 310 -4.59 -2.04 2.95
N PRO A 311 -4.29 -2.73 4.06
CA PRO A 311 -3.14 -3.63 4.14
C PRO A 311 -3.31 -4.84 3.23
N ILE A 312 -2.18 -5.39 2.77
CA ILE A 312 -2.14 -6.67 2.04
C ILE A 312 -2.20 -7.79 3.08
N LEU A 313 -3.04 -8.80 2.88
CA LEU A 313 -3.23 -9.92 3.80
C LEU A 313 -2.95 -11.25 3.10
N PHE A 314 -2.03 -12.05 3.63
CA PHE A 314 -1.60 -13.29 2.98
C PHE A 314 -1.16 -14.38 3.96
N TRP A 315 -1.27 -15.63 3.52
CA TRP A 315 -0.64 -16.78 4.16
C TRP A 315 0.75 -16.98 3.56
N ALA A 316 1.78 -16.87 4.40
CA ALA A 316 3.15 -17.23 4.03
C ALA A 316 3.40 -18.70 4.41
N CYS A 317 3.74 -19.54 3.43
CA CYS A 317 3.87 -20.99 3.59
C CYS A 317 5.23 -21.47 3.07
N GLU A 318 5.76 -22.55 3.62
CA GLU A 318 6.98 -23.18 3.08
C GLU A 318 6.71 -23.81 1.71
N ALA A 319 7.62 -23.59 0.77
CA ALA A 319 7.57 -24.13 -0.59
C ALA A 319 8.52 -25.33 -0.73
N GLU A 320 7.97 -26.49 -1.09
CA GLU A 320 8.76 -27.72 -1.30
C GLU A 320 9.70 -27.55 -2.52
N GLU A 321 9.24 -26.87 -3.57
CA GLU A 321 10.00 -26.67 -4.81
C GLU A 321 10.54 -25.24 -5.03
N GLY A 322 10.62 -24.41 -3.97
CA GLY A 322 10.85 -22.95 -4.08
C GLY A 322 12.03 -22.48 -4.95
N LEU A 323 13.08 -23.29 -5.13
CA LEU A 323 14.20 -22.96 -6.02
C LEU A 323 13.83 -22.92 -7.52
N LYS A 324 12.73 -23.56 -7.94
CA LYS A 324 12.25 -23.49 -9.33
C LYS A 324 11.54 -22.16 -9.64
N MET A 325 11.03 -21.46 -8.62
CA MET A 325 10.22 -20.24 -8.78
C MET A 325 11.04 -19.05 -9.33
N ALA A 326 12.35 -19.03 -9.14
CA ALA A 326 13.26 -17.99 -9.64
C ALA A 326 13.36 -17.90 -11.18
N VAL A 327 12.71 -18.79 -11.93
CA VAL A 327 12.72 -18.83 -13.41
C VAL A 327 11.43 -18.26 -14.02
N ASN A 328 10.48 -17.81 -13.19
CA ASN A 328 9.20 -17.28 -13.64
C ASN A 328 9.35 -15.85 -14.24
N PRO A 329 9.05 -15.62 -15.53
CA PRO A 329 9.21 -14.31 -16.19
C PRO A 329 8.15 -13.27 -15.81
N PHE A 330 7.18 -13.64 -14.96
CA PHE A 330 6.13 -12.81 -14.39
C PHE A 330 6.24 -12.65 -12.86
N ASP A 331 7.25 -13.25 -12.22
CA ASP A 331 7.50 -13.07 -10.78
C ASP A 331 8.42 -11.86 -10.56
N HIS A 332 7.89 -10.81 -9.92
CA HIS A 332 8.65 -9.62 -9.58
C HIS A 332 9.10 -9.72 -8.12
N VAL A 333 10.40 -9.96 -7.93
CA VAL A 333 11.02 -10.16 -6.61
C VAL A 333 11.40 -8.85 -5.93
N ASN A 334 11.23 -8.77 -4.61
CA ASN A 334 11.69 -7.68 -3.74
C ASN A 334 10.99 -6.32 -3.96
N LEU A 335 9.76 -6.29 -4.49
CA LEU A 335 9.00 -5.05 -4.66
C LEU A 335 8.18 -4.65 -3.43
N GLY A 336 8.10 -5.50 -2.40
CA GLY A 336 7.43 -5.15 -1.15
C GLY A 336 7.70 -6.14 -0.03
N TYR A 337 6.63 -6.68 0.56
CA TYR A 337 6.72 -7.69 1.63
C TYR A 337 7.46 -8.96 1.20
N ASP A 338 7.44 -9.31 -0.09
CA ASP A 338 7.95 -10.57 -0.60
C ASP A 338 9.46 -10.71 -0.42
N GLY A 339 10.20 -9.58 -0.53
CA GLY A 339 11.64 -9.50 -0.29
C GLY A 339 12.06 -9.61 1.19
N LEU A 340 11.10 -9.63 2.13
CA LEU A 340 11.34 -9.93 3.54
C LEU A 340 11.34 -11.44 3.82
N PHE A 341 10.98 -12.27 2.84
CA PHE A 341 10.96 -13.73 2.94
C PHE A 341 12.03 -14.37 2.04
N GLY A 342 12.36 -15.63 2.34
CA GLY A 342 13.30 -16.39 1.52
C GLY A 342 12.69 -16.89 0.20
N PRO A 343 13.51 -17.37 -0.75
CA PRO A 343 13.04 -17.93 -2.03
C PRO A 343 12.25 -19.24 -1.89
N LYS A 344 12.05 -19.76 -0.66
CA LYS A 344 11.25 -20.95 -0.35
C LYS A 344 9.93 -20.61 0.33
N THR A 345 9.37 -19.45 0.03
CA THR A 345 8.09 -19.01 0.59
C THR A 345 7.08 -18.79 -0.52
N MET A 346 5.90 -19.39 -0.37
CA MET A 346 4.71 -19.07 -1.17
C MET A 346 3.77 -18.18 -0.37
N PHE A 347 3.00 -17.38 -1.10
CA PHE A 347 2.07 -16.39 -0.60
C PHE A 347 0.68 -16.67 -1.18
N TYR A 348 -0.26 -17.11 -0.34
CA TYR A 348 -1.67 -17.22 -0.72
C TYR A 348 -2.42 -15.97 -0.26
N HIS A 349 -2.84 -15.15 -1.22
CA HIS A 349 -3.46 -13.85 -0.99
C HIS A 349 -4.92 -13.96 -0.58
N VAL A 350 -5.25 -13.34 0.56
CA VAL A 350 -6.64 -13.19 1.02
C VAL A 350 -7.24 -11.96 0.33
N PRO A 351 -8.35 -12.06 -0.41
CA PRO A 351 -8.96 -10.91 -1.07
C PRO A 351 -9.69 -9.99 -0.07
N PRO A 352 -9.76 -8.68 -0.34
CA PRO A 352 -10.64 -7.76 0.39
C PRO A 352 -12.11 -8.07 0.09
N SER A 353 -12.99 -7.78 1.04
CA SER A 353 -14.44 -7.99 0.89
C SER A 353 -15.06 -6.96 -0.06
N THR A 354 -15.72 -7.47 -1.10
CA THR A 354 -16.38 -6.67 -2.15
C THR A 354 -17.68 -5.99 -1.70
N GLU A 355 -18.16 -6.25 -0.48
CA GLU A 355 -19.42 -5.69 0.04
C GLU A 355 -19.29 -4.26 0.58
N VAL A 356 -18.10 -3.88 1.05
CA VAL A 356 -17.85 -2.62 1.78
C VAL A 356 -17.25 -1.55 0.88
N VAL A 357 -16.53 -1.98 -0.16
CA VAL A 357 -15.70 -1.12 -1.00
C VAL A 357 -16.54 -0.48 -2.10
N ALA A 358 -16.76 0.84 -2.00
CA ALA A 358 -17.24 1.63 -3.13
C ALA A 358 -16.28 1.41 -4.33
N PRO A 359 -16.80 1.21 -5.57
CA PRO A 359 -16.24 0.26 -6.55
C PRO A 359 -14.83 0.51 -7.13
N ASN A 360 -14.05 1.46 -6.61
CA ASN A 360 -12.81 1.93 -7.23
C ASN A 360 -11.57 2.03 -6.32
N PHE A 361 -11.68 2.09 -4.98
CA PHE A 361 -10.53 2.38 -4.09
C PHE A 361 -10.50 1.49 -2.84
N LEU A 362 -9.35 0.88 -2.55
CA LEU A 362 -9.11 0.06 -1.35
C LEU A 362 -8.42 0.90 -0.28
N GLU A 363 -9.13 1.91 0.21
CA GLU A 363 -8.63 2.92 1.14
C GLU A 363 -9.64 3.13 2.26
N GLU A 364 -9.13 3.38 3.47
CA GLU A 364 -9.92 3.75 4.64
C GLU A 364 -9.65 5.20 5.03
N ARG A 365 -10.66 5.89 5.59
CA ARG A 365 -10.57 7.34 5.86
C ARG A 365 -10.59 7.68 7.34
N ILE A 366 -9.65 8.53 7.76
CA ILE A 366 -9.62 9.12 9.11
C ILE A 366 -9.77 10.65 9.00
N THR A 367 -10.80 11.20 9.64
CA THR A 367 -10.95 12.64 9.85
C THR A 367 -10.16 13.09 11.08
N VAL A 368 -9.09 13.84 10.87
CA VAL A 368 -8.15 14.30 11.90
C VAL A 368 -8.44 15.75 12.30
N PRO A 369 -8.55 16.08 13.60
CA PRO A 369 -8.64 17.48 14.05
C PRO A 369 -7.29 18.20 13.87
N VAL A 370 -7.32 19.36 13.22
CA VAL A 370 -6.16 20.24 13.01
C VAL A 370 -6.38 21.63 13.60
N LEU A 371 -5.31 22.35 13.91
CA LEU A 371 -5.42 23.70 14.48
C LEU A 371 -6.14 24.64 13.50
N GLN A 372 -7.23 25.27 13.92
CA GLN A 372 -7.84 26.36 13.14
C GLN A 372 -6.96 27.63 13.21
N PRO A 373 -6.40 28.13 12.10
CA PRO A 373 -5.46 29.26 12.14
C PRO A 373 -6.03 30.53 12.78
N GLN A 374 -7.35 30.77 12.60
CA GLN A 374 -8.08 31.91 13.17
C GLN A 374 -8.03 32.03 14.70
N TRP A 375 -7.80 30.92 15.42
CA TRP A 375 -7.65 30.93 16.88
C TRP A 375 -6.19 31.04 17.33
N GLY A 376 -5.22 30.82 16.43
CA GLY A 376 -3.79 30.86 16.77
C GLY A 376 -3.35 32.20 17.36
N GLU A 377 -3.78 33.31 16.76
CA GLU A 377 -3.50 34.66 17.27
C GLU A 377 -4.15 34.91 18.65
N TRP A 378 -5.40 34.49 18.83
CA TRP A 378 -6.12 34.61 20.11
C TRP A 378 -5.45 33.81 21.23
N VAL A 379 -4.95 32.61 20.94
CA VAL A 379 -4.20 31.79 21.91
C VAL A 379 -2.89 32.49 22.27
N GLN A 380 -2.13 32.99 21.30
CA GLN A 380 -0.87 33.72 21.56
C GLN A 380 -1.08 34.95 22.45
N VAL A 381 -2.08 35.79 22.15
CA VAL A 381 -2.40 36.97 22.95
C VAL A 381 -2.91 36.58 24.35
N GLY A 382 -3.78 35.57 24.44
CA GLY A 382 -4.30 35.06 25.71
C GLY A 382 -3.20 34.52 26.62
N THR A 383 -2.28 33.71 26.09
CA THR A 383 -1.12 33.19 26.82
C THR A 383 -0.20 34.33 27.27
N LEU A 384 0.09 35.31 26.42
CA LEU A 384 0.90 36.47 26.80
C LEU A 384 0.29 37.25 27.98
N VAL A 385 -1.02 37.54 27.91
CA VAL A 385 -1.73 38.22 29.00
C VAL A 385 -1.71 37.41 30.29
N ALA A 386 -1.96 36.09 30.22
CA ALA A 386 -1.92 35.21 31.39
C ALA A 386 -0.52 35.17 32.04
N VAL A 387 0.54 35.08 31.24
CA VAL A 387 1.93 35.12 31.72
C VAL A 387 2.26 36.46 32.38
N LEU A 388 1.85 37.59 31.78
CA LEU A 388 2.08 38.93 32.36
C LEU A 388 1.33 39.12 33.68
N VAL A 389 0.08 38.65 33.78
CA VAL A 389 -0.72 38.70 35.03
C VAL A 389 -0.09 37.82 36.10
N GLY A 390 0.33 36.60 35.76
CA GLY A 390 1.04 35.70 36.68
C GLY A 390 2.37 36.28 37.16
N PHE A 391 3.15 36.88 36.26
CA PHE A 391 4.41 37.55 36.61
C PHE A 391 4.18 38.75 37.53
N ALA A 392 3.19 39.61 37.24
CA ALA A 392 2.82 40.74 38.08
C ALA A 392 2.36 40.29 39.48
N TRP A 393 1.62 39.19 39.58
CA TRP A 393 1.20 38.58 40.84
C TRP A 393 2.40 38.12 41.68
N VAL A 394 3.36 37.42 41.07
CA VAL A 394 4.61 36.98 41.74
C VAL A 394 5.44 38.19 42.19
N CYS A 395 5.58 39.22 41.34
CA CYS A 395 6.29 40.45 41.70
C CYS A 395 5.63 41.17 42.88
N ARG A 396 4.29 41.22 42.95
CA ARG A 396 3.57 41.79 44.10
C ARG A 396 3.87 41.01 45.38
N GLY A 397 3.84 39.68 45.34
CA GLY A 397 4.17 38.82 46.48
C GLY A 397 5.62 39.00 46.97
N LEU A 398 6.58 39.18 46.05
CA LEU A 398 7.97 39.47 46.40
C LEU A 398 8.15 40.85 47.06
N VAL A 399 7.47 41.88 46.56
CA VAL A 399 7.52 43.23 47.15
C VAL A 399 6.87 43.25 48.54
N GLU A 400 5.74 42.56 48.73
CA GLU A 400 5.08 42.43 50.04
C GLU A 400 5.93 41.61 51.03
N GLY A 401 6.61 40.56 50.56
CA GLY A 401 7.56 39.78 51.37
C GLY A 401 8.79 40.59 51.82
N VAL A 402 9.42 41.33 50.91
CA VAL A 402 10.57 42.20 51.24
C VAL A 402 10.15 43.38 52.12
N GLY A 403 8.92 43.89 51.98
CA GLY A 403 8.39 44.94 52.84
C GLY A 403 8.08 44.50 54.28
N SER A 404 7.83 43.20 54.51
CA SER A 404 7.43 42.69 55.82
C SER A 404 8.58 42.64 56.85
N ASP A 405 9.82 42.43 56.41
CA ASP A 405 11.01 42.32 57.29
C ASP A 405 11.51 43.68 57.83
N GLY A 406 10.92 44.80 57.37
CA GLY A 406 11.33 46.16 57.71
C GLY A 406 10.63 46.82 58.90
N SER A 407 9.72 46.13 59.62
CA SER A 407 8.81 46.79 60.58
C SER A 407 8.85 46.32 62.05
N SER A 408 9.91 45.63 62.48
CA SER A 408 10.15 45.38 63.92
C SER A 408 10.91 46.56 64.56
N GLY A 409 10.18 47.57 65.04
CA GLY A 409 10.83 48.78 65.55
C GLY A 409 9.93 49.84 66.19
N ARG A 410 9.07 49.49 67.17
CA ARG A 410 8.40 50.54 67.97
C ARG A 410 8.08 50.19 69.44
N GLY A 411 8.96 50.66 70.32
CA GLY A 411 8.54 51.44 71.50
C GLY A 411 7.93 50.68 72.67
N MET A 412 8.77 50.04 73.47
CA MET A 412 8.48 49.61 74.84
C MET A 412 7.94 50.80 75.68
N LYS A 413 6.66 50.77 76.08
CA LYS A 413 6.09 51.73 77.04
C LYS A 413 6.32 51.23 78.46
N ALA A 414 7.07 52.00 79.24
CA ALA A 414 7.36 51.69 80.65
C ALA A 414 6.11 51.84 81.54
N GLU A 415 5.87 50.82 82.34
CA GLU A 415 4.89 50.79 83.42
C GLU A 415 5.36 51.68 84.59
N LYS A 416 4.46 52.53 85.12
CA LYS A 416 4.71 53.27 86.37
C LYS A 416 3.61 52.96 87.39
N LYS A 417 4.00 52.23 88.44
CA LYS A 417 3.22 52.05 89.67
C LYS A 417 2.93 53.39 90.36
N LYS A 418 1.74 53.49 90.94
CA LYS A 418 1.42 53.92 92.32
C LYS A 418 -0.02 53.47 92.58
N GLU A 419 -0.22 52.54 93.52
CA GLU A 419 -0.28 52.74 95.00
C GLU A 419 -1.72 53.07 95.42
#